data_AF-A0A7W7YPR8-F1
#
_entry.id   AF-A0A7W7YPR8-F1
#
_cell.length_a   1.000
_cell.length_b   1.000
_cell.length_c   1.000
_cell.angle_alpha   90.00
_cell.angle_beta   90.00
_cell.angle_gamma   90.00
#
_symmetry.space_group_name_H-M   'P 1'
#
loop_
_entity.id
_entity.type
_entity.pdbx_description
1 polymer ?
#
loop_
_entity_poly.entity_id
_entity_poly.type
_entity_poly.pdbx_seq_one_letter_code
_entity_poly.pdbx_strand_id
1 'polypeptide(L)'
;MKTSLPPRSRLGFSLVEVVVAIGIAASTITLMIGLIPAGLTNFRDALNTTVTSQIGQRLLYEAAQTDYQVLTAAPATKPWRYFDDEGTELTSEAGAIYHALTRVQNTTSIPTEAGGTPQPHLATVIVQVALNPEGQELPIAGPSTGPADPPEGTLDSSMTSLKFSTFTGHVAKSL
;
A
#
# COMPACT_ATOMS: atom_id res chain seq x y z
N MET A 1 -61.73 -48.99 16.69
CA MET A 1 -61.95 -48.01 15.61
C MET A 1 -60.62 -47.36 15.27
N LYS A 2 -60.05 -47.64 14.08
CA LYS A 2 -58.87 -46.95 13.53
C LYS A 2 -59.34 -46.17 12.31
N THR A 3 -59.45 -44.87 12.43
CA THR A 3 -59.74 -43.95 11.31
C THR A 3 -58.42 -43.62 10.62
N SER A 4 -58.14 -44.24 9.46
CA SER A 4 -57.00 -43.84 8.64
C SER A 4 -57.31 -42.53 7.94
N LEU A 5 -56.46 -41.52 8.13
CA LEU A 5 -56.58 -40.24 7.43
C LEU A 5 -56.34 -40.41 5.92
N PRO A 6 -57.06 -39.65 5.06
CA PRO A 6 -56.92 -39.75 3.62
C PRO A 6 -55.52 -39.29 3.15
N PRO A 7 -54.96 -39.89 2.09
CA PRO A 7 -53.66 -39.48 1.56
C PRO A 7 -53.74 -38.06 0.98
N ARG A 8 -52.87 -37.17 1.46
CA ARG A 8 -52.67 -35.84 0.86
C ARG A 8 -52.19 -36.00 -0.58
N SER A 9 -52.84 -35.34 -1.52
CA SER A 9 -52.39 -35.28 -2.92
C SER A 9 -50.99 -34.67 -2.97
N ARG A 10 -50.05 -35.39 -3.59
CA ARG A 10 -48.74 -34.81 -3.94
C ARG A 10 -48.97 -33.89 -5.13
N LEU A 11 -49.23 -32.62 -4.87
CA LEU A 11 -49.25 -31.58 -5.88
C LEU A 11 -47.80 -31.31 -6.30
N GLY A 12 -47.46 -31.61 -7.55
CA GLY A 12 -46.18 -31.23 -8.15
C GLY A 12 -46.18 -29.74 -8.54
N PHE A 13 -45.00 -29.18 -8.72
CA PHE A 13 -44.85 -27.81 -9.23
C PHE A 13 -45.33 -27.71 -10.68
N SER A 14 -46.00 -26.62 -11.02
CA SER A 14 -46.39 -26.32 -12.40
C SER A 14 -45.16 -25.96 -13.23
N LEU A 15 -45.27 -26.17 -14.56
CA LEU A 15 -44.20 -25.82 -15.50
C LEU A 15 -43.79 -24.34 -15.37
N VAL A 16 -44.76 -23.44 -15.18
CA VAL A 16 -44.49 -22.00 -15.04
C VAL A 16 -43.72 -21.70 -13.76
N GLU A 17 -44.04 -22.35 -12.63
CA GLU A 17 -43.28 -22.17 -11.37
C GLU A 17 -41.84 -22.65 -11.51
N VAL A 18 -41.63 -23.81 -12.15
CA VAL A 18 -40.28 -24.35 -12.37
C VAL A 18 -39.47 -23.43 -13.28
N VAL A 19 -40.07 -22.93 -14.36
CA VAL A 19 -39.39 -22.01 -15.30
C VAL A 19 -39.02 -20.69 -14.60
N VAL A 20 -39.92 -20.12 -13.80
CA VAL A 20 -39.63 -18.90 -13.03
C VAL A 20 -38.53 -19.16 -11.99
N ALA A 21 -38.58 -20.29 -11.28
CA ALA A 21 -37.55 -20.65 -10.30
C ALA A 21 -36.17 -20.81 -10.95
N ILE A 22 -36.09 -21.47 -12.12
CA ILE A 22 -34.85 -21.61 -12.88
C ILE A 22 -34.36 -20.26 -13.40
N GLY A 23 -35.25 -19.38 -13.88
CA GLY A 23 -34.89 -18.03 -14.32
C GLY A 23 -34.29 -17.17 -13.21
N ILE A 24 -34.86 -17.24 -12.01
CA ILE A 24 -34.32 -16.55 -10.83
C ILE A 24 -32.97 -17.17 -10.43
N ALA A 25 -32.88 -18.50 -10.33
CA ALA A 25 -31.64 -19.18 -9.96
C ALA A 25 -30.48 -18.91 -10.95
N ALA A 26 -30.76 -18.92 -12.25
CA ALA A 26 -29.76 -18.66 -13.28
C ALA A 26 -29.28 -17.20 -13.22
N SER A 27 -30.18 -16.24 -12.98
CA SER A 27 -29.80 -14.83 -12.88
C SER A 27 -28.97 -14.54 -11.62
N THR A 28 -29.29 -15.13 -10.47
CA THR A 28 -28.49 -14.95 -9.25
C THR A 28 -27.09 -15.55 -9.35
N ILE A 29 -26.95 -16.75 -9.93
CA ILE A 29 -25.63 -17.38 -10.15
C ILE A 29 -24.78 -16.51 -11.09
N THR A 30 -25.38 -15.98 -12.16
CA THR A 30 -24.68 -15.09 -13.10
C THR A 30 -24.19 -13.82 -12.41
N LEU A 31 -25.03 -13.23 -11.54
CA LEU A 31 -24.64 -12.06 -10.73
C LEU A 31 -23.49 -12.38 -9.78
N MET A 32 -23.50 -13.54 -9.12
CA MET A 32 -22.41 -13.94 -8.22
C MET A 32 -21.09 -14.14 -8.97
N ILE A 33 -21.12 -14.76 -10.15
CA ILE A 33 -19.92 -14.92 -10.99
C ILE A 33 -19.40 -13.55 -11.45
N GLY A 34 -20.30 -12.61 -11.77
CA GLY A 34 -19.95 -11.24 -12.14
C GLY A 34 -19.22 -10.46 -11.05
N LEU A 35 -19.30 -10.88 -9.78
CA LEU A 35 -18.59 -10.24 -8.66
C LEU A 35 -17.15 -10.76 -8.46
N ILE A 36 -16.77 -11.89 -9.06
CA ILE A 36 -15.43 -12.48 -8.90
C ILE A 36 -14.31 -11.50 -9.32
N PRO A 37 -14.38 -10.84 -10.49
CA PRO A 37 -13.33 -9.91 -10.91
C PRO A 37 -13.15 -8.75 -9.93
N ALA A 38 -14.26 -8.19 -9.43
CA ALA A 38 -14.21 -7.09 -8.46
C ALA A 38 -13.61 -7.55 -7.12
N GLY A 39 -13.98 -8.73 -6.64
CA GLY A 39 -13.41 -9.33 -5.44
C GLY A 39 -11.90 -9.56 -5.56
N LEU A 40 -11.43 -10.04 -6.72
CA LEU A 40 -10.01 -10.29 -6.96
C LEU A 40 -9.20 -9.00 -7.05
N THR A 41 -9.72 -7.96 -7.71
CA THR A 41 -9.06 -6.64 -7.76
C THR A 41 -8.92 -6.05 -6.35
N ASN A 42 -10.00 -6.06 -5.57
CA ASN A 42 -9.96 -5.58 -4.19
C ASN A 42 -8.98 -6.37 -3.32
N PHE A 43 -8.93 -7.69 -3.50
CA PHE A 43 -7.98 -8.54 -2.79
C PHE A 43 -6.53 -8.21 -3.14
N ARG A 44 -6.21 -8.02 -4.43
CA ARG A 44 -4.87 -7.62 -4.89
C ARG A 44 -4.47 -6.24 -4.35
N ASP A 45 -5.38 -5.27 -4.39
CA ASP A 45 -5.13 -3.94 -3.83
C ASP A 45 -4.88 -3.98 -2.32
N ALA A 46 -5.63 -4.82 -1.60
CA ALA A 46 -5.43 -5.04 -0.17
C ALA A 46 -4.05 -5.66 0.10
N LEU A 47 -3.66 -6.71 -0.64
CA LEU A 47 -2.33 -7.31 -0.53
C LEU A 47 -1.22 -6.28 -0.78
N ASN A 48 -1.30 -5.53 -1.88
CA ASN A 48 -0.33 -4.50 -2.21
C ASN A 48 -0.20 -3.45 -1.10
N THR A 49 -1.33 -3.03 -0.52
CA THR A 49 -1.35 -2.09 0.60
C THR A 49 -0.70 -2.68 1.86
N THR A 50 -0.97 -3.94 2.16
CA THR A 50 -0.37 -4.64 3.30
C THR A 50 1.13 -4.75 3.16
N VAL A 51 1.63 -5.23 2.01
CA VAL A 51 3.07 -5.38 1.74
C VAL A 51 3.78 -4.03 1.78
N THR A 52 3.20 -3.01 1.12
CA THR A 52 3.71 -1.65 1.13
C THR A 52 3.84 -1.08 2.55
N SER A 53 2.83 -1.30 3.39
CA SER A 53 2.84 -0.89 4.79
C SER A 53 3.93 -1.60 5.60
N GLN A 54 4.08 -2.92 5.41
CA GLN A 54 5.11 -3.71 6.08
C GLN A 54 6.52 -3.23 5.69
N ILE A 55 6.77 -3.00 4.41
CA ILE A 55 8.05 -2.46 3.92
C ILE A 55 8.32 -1.08 4.53
N GLY A 56 7.35 -0.17 4.45
CA GLY A 56 7.47 1.19 4.99
C GLY A 56 7.78 1.20 6.48
N GLN A 57 7.05 0.41 7.27
CA GLN A 57 7.27 0.26 8.71
C GLN A 57 8.63 -0.34 9.02
N ARG A 58 9.03 -1.42 8.33
CA ARG A 58 10.35 -2.05 8.51
C ARG A 58 11.48 -1.06 8.30
N LEU A 59 11.43 -0.28 7.22
CA LEU A 59 12.45 0.73 6.90
C LEU A 59 12.49 1.86 7.93
N LEU A 60 11.33 2.31 8.42
CA LEU A 60 11.27 3.29 9.52
C LEU A 60 11.86 2.74 10.83
N TYR A 61 11.57 1.48 11.18
CA TYR A 61 12.16 0.85 12.37
C TYR A 61 13.67 0.70 12.24
N GLU A 62 14.16 0.28 11.07
CA GLU A 62 15.59 0.19 10.79
C GLU A 62 16.27 1.56 10.90
N ALA A 63 15.65 2.61 10.35
CA ALA A 63 16.15 3.97 10.48
C ALA A 63 16.19 4.46 11.93
N ALA A 64 15.19 4.10 12.74
CA ALA A 64 15.14 4.44 14.17
C ALA A 64 16.18 3.68 15.02
N GLN A 65 16.62 2.50 14.58
CA GLN A 65 17.66 1.71 15.25
C GLN A 65 19.07 2.04 14.75
N THR A 66 19.18 2.67 13.59
CA THR A 66 20.47 3.10 13.02
C THR A 66 21.03 4.26 13.83
N ASP A 67 22.34 4.26 14.06
CA ASP A 67 23.01 5.37 14.74
C ASP A 67 22.75 6.69 13.99
N TYR A 68 22.44 7.75 14.75
CA TYR A 68 22.04 9.04 14.22
C TYR A 68 23.10 9.63 13.27
N GLN A 69 24.39 9.45 13.59
CA GLN A 69 25.48 9.94 12.75
C GLN A 69 25.53 9.21 11.40
N VAL A 70 25.26 7.90 11.39
CA VAL A 70 25.22 7.09 10.15
C VAL A 70 23.98 7.42 9.32
N LEU A 71 22.84 7.61 9.98
CA LEU A 71 21.58 7.92 9.33
C LEU A 71 21.64 9.29 8.62
N THR A 72 22.16 10.32 9.30
CA THR A 72 22.25 11.70 8.80
C THR A 72 23.46 11.96 7.90
N ALA A 73 24.40 11.01 7.79
CA ALA A 73 25.52 11.11 6.87
C ALA A 73 25.05 11.20 5.41
N ALA A 74 25.81 11.95 4.60
CA ALA A 74 25.58 12.04 3.17
C ALA A 74 25.79 10.66 2.49
N PRO A 75 25.03 10.34 1.42
CA PRO A 75 23.96 11.13 0.84
C PRO A 75 22.69 11.11 1.70
N ALA A 76 21.95 12.22 1.64
CA ALA A 76 20.74 12.42 2.42
C ALA A 76 19.55 11.64 1.83
N THR A 77 19.63 11.26 0.55
CA THR A 77 18.82 10.20 -0.07
C THR A 77 19.64 8.91 -0.07
N LYS A 78 19.12 7.86 0.54
CA LYS A 78 19.76 6.54 0.60
C LYS A 78 19.54 5.78 -0.72
N PRO A 79 20.41 4.81 -1.05
CA PRO A 79 20.25 4.03 -2.27
C PRO A 79 18.92 3.28 -2.30
N TRP A 80 18.46 2.97 -3.52
CA TRP A 80 17.26 2.17 -3.75
C TRP A 80 17.34 0.81 -3.05
N ARG A 81 16.23 0.43 -2.43
CA ARG A 81 16.02 -0.92 -1.90
C ARG A 81 14.89 -1.57 -2.66
N TYR A 82 15.08 -2.84 -3.00
CA TYR A 82 14.19 -3.59 -3.88
C TYR A 82 13.53 -4.70 -3.09
N PHE A 83 12.25 -4.96 -3.36
CA PHE A 83 11.49 -6.01 -2.70
C PHE A 83 10.63 -6.81 -3.68
N ASP A 84 10.44 -8.09 -3.37
CA ASP A 84 9.54 -8.99 -4.10
C ASP A 84 8.06 -8.83 -3.70
N ASP A 85 7.16 -9.67 -4.24
CA ASP A 85 5.72 -9.66 -3.95
C ASP A 85 5.37 -10.01 -2.51
N GLU A 86 6.28 -10.67 -1.78
CA GLU A 86 6.10 -11.02 -0.38
C GLU A 86 6.68 -9.96 0.59
N GLY A 87 7.34 -8.92 0.06
CA GLY A 87 8.00 -7.89 0.87
C GLY A 87 9.37 -8.31 1.40
N THR A 88 9.98 -9.34 0.82
CA THR A 88 11.35 -9.75 1.10
C THR A 88 12.32 -8.87 0.30
N GLU A 89 13.44 -8.51 0.93
CA GLU A 89 14.42 -7.62 0.33
C GLU A 89 15.33 -8.35 -0.67
N LEU A 90 15.50 -7.76 -1.85
CA LEU A 90 16.33 -8.25 -2.92
C LEU A 90 17.64 -7.46 -3.00
N THR A 91 18.70 -8.14 -3.42
CA THR A 91 20.03 -7.53 -3.62
C THR A 91 20.17 -6.83 -4.97
N SER A 92 19.22 -7.02 -5.88
CA SER A 92 19.19 -6.44 -7.21
C SER A 92 17.77 -6.05 -7.62
N GLU A 93 17.65 -5.11 -8.55
CA GLU A 93 16.40 -4.70 -9.17
C GLU A 93 15.72 -5.81 -10.00
N ALA A 94 16.48 -6.81 -10.45
CA ALA A 94 15.95 -7.90 -11.27
C ALA A 94 14.88 -8.70 -10.49
N GLY A 95 13.63 -8.61 -10.95
CA GLY A 95 12.49 -9.27 -10.30
C GLY A 95 11.87 -8.49 -9.15
N ALA A 96 12.30 -7.24 -8.92
CA ALA A 96 11.69 -6.37 -7.93
C ALA A 96 10.29 -5.94 -8.38
N ILE A 97 9.34 -5.98 -7.44
CA ILE A 97 7.97 -5.51 -7.63
C ILE A 97 7.77 -4.19 -6.88
N TYR A 98 8.40 -4.05 -5.71
CA TYR A 98 8.38 -2.81 -4.94
C TYR A 98 9.76 -2.18 -4.88
N HIS A 99 9.78 -0.86 -5.06
CA HIS A 99 10.97 -0.04 -5.02
C HIS A 99 10.81 0.94 -3.85
N ALA A 100 11.75 0.91 -2.92
CA ALA A 100 11.73 1.79 -1.78
C ALA A 100 12.87 2.82 -1.84
N LEU A 101 12.51 4.07 -1.61
CA LEU A 101 13.42 5.20 -1.47
C LEU A 101 13.34 5.73 -0.05
N THR A 102 14.50 5.99 0.57
CA THR A 102 14.56 6.60 1.92
C THR A 102 15.31 7.91 1.87
N ARG A 103 14.68 8.96 2.37
CA ARG A 103 15.20 10.33 2.45
C ARG A 103 15.29 10.78 3.91
N VAL A 104 16.45 11.26 4.32
CA VAL A 104 16.72 11.74 5.69
C VAL A 104 16.97 13.26 5.67
N GLN A 105 16.04 14.03 6.24
CA GLN A 105 16.23 15.46 6.47
C GLN A 105 16.85 15.66 7.86
N ASN A 106 18.05 16.21 7.92
CA ASN A 106 18.85 16.30 9.16
C ASN A 106 18.32 17.35 10.16
N THR A 107 17.24 18.05 9.84
CA THR A 107 16.65 19.06 10.72
C THR A 107 15.15 19.05 10.55
N THR A 108 14.45 18.88 11.65
CA THR A 108 12.98 18.95 11.73
C THR A 108 12.56 20.21 12.48
N SER A 109 11.57 20.95 11.99
CA SER A 109 10.97 22.07 12.72
C SER A 109 9.84 21.59 13.63
N ILE A 110 9.92 21.90 14.93
CA ILE A 110 8.78 21.69 15.85
C ILE A 110 7.81 22.86 15.67
N PRO A 111 6.50 22.63 15.48
CA PRO A 111 5.54 23.71 15.32
C PRO A 111 5.51 24.59 16.58
N THR A 112 5.63 25.90 16.38
CA THR A 112 5.42 26.94 17.38
C THR A 112 4.44 27.96 16.80
N GLU A 113 3.90 28.84 17.64
CA GLU A 113 2.98 29.91 17.20
C GLU A 113 3.61 30.84 16.13
N ALA A 114 4.94 30.82 15.96
CA ALA A 114 5.69 31.65 15.02
C ALA A 114 6.28 30.89 13.81
N GLY A 115 5.77 29.69 13.48
CA GLY A 115 6.19 28.96 12.27
C GLY A 115 7.30 27.92 12.48
N GLY A 116 7.62 27.61 13.73
CA GLY A 116 8.41 26.44 14.12
C GLY A 116 9.92 26.68 14.27
N THR A 117 10.52 26.01 15.26
CA THR A 117 11.96 26.12 15.55
C THR A 117 12.70 24.92 14.98
N PRO A 118 13.72 25.10 14.12
CA PRO A 118 14.53 24.00 13.60
C PRO A 118 15.30 23.30 14.72
N GLN A 119 15.17 21.98 14.81
CA GLN A 119 15.87 21.18 15.82
C GLN A 119 17.03 20.41 15.19
N PRO A 120 18.30 20.72 15.53
CA PRO A 120 19.47 20.08 14.92
C PRO A 120 19.70 18.64 15.38
N HIS A 121 19.00 18.19 16.43
CA HIS A 121 19.08 16.84 16.99
C HIS A 121 17.89 15.95 16.61
N LEU A 122 17.02 16.44 15.72
CA LEU A 122 15.85 15.73 15.24
C LEU A 122 15.91 15.67 13.72
N ALA A 123 15.93 14.46 13.19
CA ALA A 123 15.90 14.19 11.77
C ALA A 123 14.53 13.64 11.36
N THR A 124 14.03 14.06 10.19
CA THR A 124 12.84 13.48 9.56
C THR A 124 13.28 12.41 8.57
N VAL A 125 12.75 11.20 8.72
CA VAL A 125 12.96 10.10 7.78
C VAL A 125 11.68 9.95 6.97
N ILE A 126 11.80 10.04 5.65
CA ILE A 126 10.72 9.87 4.68
C ILE A 126 11.04 8.61 3.88
N VAL A 127 10.20 7.60 4.02
CA VAL A 127 10.27 6.35 3.26
C VAL A 127 9.14 6.37 2.23
N GLN A 128 9.48 6.15 0.98
CA GLN A 128 8.50 6.00 -0.09
C GLN A 128 8.63 4.64 -0.72
N VAL A 129 7.51 3.96 -0.87
CA VAL A 129 7.44 2.63 -1.48
C VAL A 129 6.53 2.73 -2.69
N ALA A 130 7.09 2.43 -3.86
CA ALA A 130 6.40 2.45 -5.15
C ALA A 130 6.19 1.02 -5.65
N LEU A 131 4.99 0.73 -6.16
CA LEU A 131 4.70 -0.50 -6.90
C LEU A 131 5.14 -0.29 -8.35
N ASN A 132 6.22 -0.96 -8.76
CA ASN A 132 6.85 -0.78 -10.07
C ASN A 132 7.26 -2.13 -10.70
N PRO A 133 6.30 -3.00 -11.05
CA PRO A 133 6.61 -4.31 -11.63
C PRO A 133 7.25 -4.23 -13.02
N GLU A 134 7.11 -3.08 -13.70
CA GLU A 134 7.63 -2.84 -15.06
C GLU A 134 9.06 -2.28 -15.06
N GLY A 135 9.67 -2.05 -13.88
CA GLY A 135 11.02 -1.50 -13.77
C GLY A 135 11.16 -0.12 -14.44
N GLN A 136 10.11 0.70 -14.40
CA GLN A 136 10.14 2.04 -14.97
C GLN A 136 11.08 2.93 -14.14
N GLU A 137 11.75 3.87 -14.80
CA GLU A 137 12.60 4.84 -14.11
C GLU A 137 11.73 5.74 -13.22
N LEU A 138 12.05 5.75 -11.92
CA LEU A 138 11.33 6.53 -10.93
C LEU A 138 12.02 7.88 -10.75
N PRO A 139 11.47 9.00 -11.27
CA PRO A 139 12.12 10.29 -11.17
C PRO A 139 12.15 10.76 -9.72
N ILE A 140 13.31 11.26 -9.32
CA ILE A 140 13.53 11.84 -8.00
C ILE A 140 13.40 13.36 -8.14
N ALA A 141 12.61 13.98 -7.26
CA ALA A 141 12.46 15.42 -7.18
C ALA A 141 13.83 16.08 -7.00
N GLY A 142 14.17 16.98 -7.93
CA GLY A 142 15.43 17.71 -7.95
C GLY A 142 15.52 18.81 -6.88
N PRO A 143 16.67 19.49 -6.78
CA PRO A 143 16.87 20.58 -5.83
C PRO A 143 15.92 21.74 -6.10
N SER A 144 15.21 22.18 -5.07
CA SER A 144 14.28 23.31 -5.12
C SER A 144 14.77 24.47 -4.26
N THR A 145 14.75 25.68 -4.81
CA THR A 145 15.00 26.91 -4.05
C THR A 145 13.75 27.31 -3.25
N GLY A 146 13.40 26.54 -2.22
CA GLY A 146 12.23 26.74 -1.37
C GLY A 146 11.71 25.44 -0.76
N PRO A 147 10.70 25.48 0.13
CA PRO A 147 10.00 24.27 0.58
C PRO A 147 9.27 23.65 -0.61
N ALA A 148 9.88 22.66 -1.26
CA ALA A 148 9.23 21.91 -2.34
C ALA A 148 8.24 20.89 -1.80
N ASP A 149 7.15 20.76 -2.55
CA ASP A 149 6.20 19.67 -2.46
C ASP A 149 6.20 18.94 -3.82
N PRO A 150 6.76 17.71 -3.92
CA PRO A 150 7.34 16.92 -2.85
C PRO A 150 8.79 17.34 -2.51
N PRO A 151 9.31 17.00 -1.31
CA PRO A 151 10.66 17.39 -0.89
C PRO A 151 11.76 16.86 -1.83
N GLU A 152 12.85 17.61 -2.00
CA GLU A 152 14.02 17.16 -2.78
C GLU A 152 14.48 15.76 -2.33
N GLY A 153 14.81 14.91 -3.31
CA GLY A 153 15.32 13.58 -3.05
C GLY A 153 14.23 12.56 -2.69
N THR A 154 12.97 12.92 -2.87
CA THR A 154 11.79 12.04 -2.80
C THR A 154 11.23 11.80 -4.20
N LEU A 155 10.39 10.78 -4.37
CA LEU A 155 9.64 10.51 -5.59
C LEU A 155 8.76 11.71 -5.96
N ASP A 156 8.82 12.06 -7.25
CA ASP A 156 7.95 13.11 -7.79
C ASP A 156 6.50 12.62 -7.90
N SER A 157 5.60 13.31 -7.20
CA SER A 157 4.15 13.05 -7.20
C SER A 157 3.46 13.47 -8.50
N SER A 158 4.16 14.18 -9.41
CA SER A 158 3.62 14.56 -10.71
C SER A 158 3.41 13.38 -11.67
N MET A 159 4.00 12.21 -11.38
CA MET A 159 3.74 10.95 -12.08
C MET A 159 2.35 10.40 -11.69
N THR A 160 1.32 10.80 -12.44
CA THR A 160 -0.08 10.37 -12.22
C THR A 160 -0.30 8.85 -12.41
N SER A 161 0.64 8.11 -12.99
CA SER A 161 0.47 6.68 -13.31
C SER A 161 1.00 5.70 -12.25
N LEU A 162 1.91 6.12 -11.38
CA LEU A 162 2.58 5.22 -10.41
C LEU A 162 2.03 5.45 -9.00
N LYS A 163 1.45 4.39 -8.42
CA LYS A 163 0.99 4.42 -7.03
C LYS A 163 2.20 4.20 -6.11
N PHE A 164 2.48 5.18 -5.27
CA PHE A 164 3.43 5.06 -4.18
C PHE A 164 2.82 5.49 -2.86
N SER A 165 3.32 4.94 -1.77
CA SER A 165 2.93 5.32 -0.41
C SER A 165 4.11 5.96 0.31
N THR A 166 3.84 7.05 1.02
CA THR A 166 4.85 7.78 1.80
C THR A 166 4.63 7.54 3.28
N PHE A 167 5.69 7.16 3.98
CA PHE A 167 5.75 6.98 5.43
C PHE A 167 6.76 7.94 6.01
N THR A 168 6.37 8.70 7.03
CA THR A 168 7.25 9.69 7.65
C THR A 168 7.43 9.35 9.12
N GLY A 169 8.68 9.37 9.57
CA GLY A 169 9.06 9.20 10.96
C GLY A 169 10.06 10.26 11.40
N HIS A 170 10.27 10.36 12.72
CA HIS A 170 11.26 11.25 13.30
C HIS A 170 12.24 10.45 14.15
N VAL A 171 13.53 10.74 14.00
CA VAL A 171 14.61 10.10 14.76
C VAL A 171 15.36 11.17 15.52
N ALA A 172 15.43 11.02 16.84
CA ALA A 172 16.17 11.93 17.71
C ALA A 172 17.56 11.36 18.00
N LYS A 173 18.55 12.25 18.12
CA LYS A 173 19.88 11.86 18.60
C LYS A 173 19.79 11.40 20.05
N SER A 174 20.23 10.17 20.33
CA SER A 174 20.40 9.68 21.70
C SER A 174 21.54 10.46 22.37
N LEU A 175 21.29 11.01 23.56
CA LEU A 175 22.22 11.85 24.33
C LEU A 175 23.17 11.01 25.17
#